data_AF-A0A1V5UH88-F1
#
_entry.id   AF-A0A1V5UH88-F1
#
_cell.length_a   1.000
_cell.length_b   1.000
_cell.length_c   1.000
_cell.angle_alpha   90.00
_cell.angle_beta   90.00
_cell.angle_gamma   90.00
#
_symmetry.space_group_name_H-M   'P 1'
#
loop_
_entity.id
_entity.type
_entity.pdbx_description
1 polymer ?
#
loop_
_entity_poly.entity_id
_entity_poly.type
_entity_poly.pdbx_seq_one_letter_code
_entity_poly.pdbx_strand_id
1 'polypeptide(L)'
;MAEKKQHTSRDLLIHPGETLAEIIEERGYSQKELAIRTGVSEKHISSVINGKSNITNEFAQKLAIALNSSSTFWINLQANYDNELFYIEQNANITIEERKIANKIKKPVENILGYKISDKQHNEDIHELRRVLGLNNLTILKNISFNEKDRNLLVNQTLSDIEIYIYQYLLEQKARGQNVDEFDAERLKKRVTNIKKIMFEKNDNVIHLLQEELNESGIYFLVCEENKIPIESITFKTKTKRPLIALTYEENEKDKFWFDLFYEIGKILLRDFKQVKINNEMNKKLDKAANEFANEAIMDSKRY
;
A
#
# COMPACT_ATOMS: atom_id res chain seq x y z
N MET A 1 2.03 29.12 -2.72
CA MET A 1 3.13 28.19 -3.00
C MET A 1 3.00 27.77 -4.45
N ALA A 2 3.97 28.06 -5.30
CA ALA A 2 3.93 27.61 -6.69
C ALA A 2 4.09 26.09 -6.72
N GLU A 3 3.16 25.39 -7.36
CA GLU A 3 3.32 23.97 -7.70
C GLU A 3 4.60 23.84 -8.52
N LYS A 4 5.59 23.12 -7.97
CA LYS A 4 6.80 22.77 -8.69
C LYS A 4 6.37 21.86 -9.84
N LYS A 5 6.38 22.38 -11.07
CA LYS A 5 6.24 21.57 -12.30
C LYS A 5 7.47 20.67 -12.43
N GLN A 6 7.53 19.60 -11.65
CA GLN A 6 8.54 18.56 -11.79
C GLN A 6 8.10 17.59 -12.89
N HIS A 7 9.08 16.93 -13.53
CA HIS A 7 8.87 15.90 -14.57
C HIS A 7 8.58 16.43 -15.98
N THR A 8 9.30 17.47 -16.39
CA THR A 8 9.36 17.92 -17.79
C THR A 8 10.39 17.08 -18.58
N SER A 9 10.25 16.99 -19.91
CA SER A 9 11.08 16.16 -20.83
C SER A 9 12.56 16.07 -20.46
N ARG A 10 13.25 14.99 -20.86
CA ARG A 10 14.70 14.80 -20.65
C ARG A 10 15.52 16.03 -21.08
N ASP A 11 15.05 16.73 -22.11
CA ASP A 11 15.67 17.94 -22.68
C ASP A 11 15.58 19.19 -21.77
N LEU A 12 14.73 19.15 -20.75
CA LEU A 12 14.52 20.23 -19.77
C LEU A 12 15.18 19.93 -18.42
N LEU A 13 15.85 18.77 -18.28
CA LEU A 13 16.61 18.45 -17.08
C LEU A 13 17.96 19.15 -17.08
N ILE A 14 18.15 20.01 -16.09
CA ILE A 14 19.41 20.73 -15.87
C ILE A 14 20.38 19.78 -15.17
N HIS A 15 21.48 19.43 -15.83
CA HIS A 15 22.53 18.65 -15.20
C HIS A 15 23.32 19.53 -14.21
N PRO A 16 23.78 19.02 -13.04
CA PRO A 16 24.57 19.80 -12.07
C PRO A 16 25.84 20.44 -12.65
N GLY A 17 26.34 19.88 -13.75
CA GLY A 17 27.44 20.42 -14.54
C GLY A 17 27.17 21.78 -15.17
N GLU A 18 25.91 22.11 -15.49
CA GLU A 18 25.53 23.43 -15.97
C GLU A 18 25.68 24.46 -14.85
N THR A 19 25.21 24.16 -13.64
CA THR A 19 25.45 25.00 -12.46
C THR A 19 26.94 25.14 -12.15
N LEU A 20 27.73 24.09 -12.36
CA LEU A 20 29.19 24.19 -12.24
C LEU A 20 29.79 25.13 -13.29
N ALA A 21 29.30 25.11 -14.53
CA ALA A 21 29.73 26.00 -15.60
C ALA A 21 29.44 27.46 -15.25
N GLU A 22 28.23 27.76 -14.79
CA GLU A 22 27.82 29.11 -14.34
C GLU A 22 28.74 29.61 -13.20
N ILE A 23 28.97 28.79 -12.18
CA ILE A 23 29.79 29.18 -11.02
C ILE A 23 31.25 29.45 -11.41
N ILE A 24 31.83 28.69 -12.35
CA ILE A 24 33.23 28.93 -12.79
C ILE A 24 33.33 30.16 -13.68
N GLU A 25 32.30 30.43 -14.50
CA GLU A 25 32.22 31.62 -15.34
C GLU A 25 32.12 32.89 -14.48
N GLU A 26 31.23 32.91 -13.48
CA GLU A 26 31.07 34.02 -12.53
C GLU A 26 32.37 34.34 -11.77
N ARG A 27 33.20 33.32 -11.51
CA ARG A 27 34.49 33.46 -10.82
C ARG A 27 35.66 33.73 -11.75
N GLY A 28 35.46 33.71 -13.07
CA GLY A 28 36.52 33.85 -14.06
C GLY A 28 37.50 32.66 -14.08
N TYR A 29 37.08 31.48 -13.65
CA TYR A 29 37.90 30.26 -13.67
C TYR A 29 37.79 29.55 -15.01
N SER A 30 38.93 29.19 -15.59
CA SER A 30 38.95 28.22 -16.70
C SER A 30 38.72 26.79 -16.18
N GLN A 31 38.25 25.89 -17.05
CA GLN A 31 38.13 24.46 -16.69
C GLN A 31 39.47 23.86 -16.24
N LYS A 32 40.58 24.30 -16.86
CA LYS A 32 41.94 23.94 -16.47
C LYS A 32 42.30 24.41 -15.06
N GLU A 33 41.95 25.64 -14.71
CA GLU A 33 42.18 26.19 -13.38
C GLU A 33 41.39 25.40 -12.31
N LEU A 34 40.12 25.10 -12.59
CA LEU A 34 39.31 24.29 -11.68
C LEU A 34 39.87 22.87 -11.53
N ALA A 35 40.34 22.27 -12.63
CA ALA A 35 40.96 20.94 -12.61
C ALA A 35 42.18 20.88 -11.69
N ILE A 36 43.05 21.89 -11.76
CA ILE A 36 44.22 22.03 -10.88
C ILE A 36 43.78 22.14 -9.41
N ARG A 37 42.81 23.02 -9.11
CA ARG A 37 42.33 23.25 -7.72
C ARG A 37 41.67 22.03 -7.10
N THR A 38 40.97 21.25 -7.90
CA THR A 38 40.24 20.04 -7.43
C THR A 38 41.10 18.77 -7.50
N GLY A 39 42.27 18.81 -8.14
CA GLY A 39 43.15 17.67 -8.31
C GLY A 39 42.56 16.59 -9.24
N VAL A 40 41.74 16.99 -10.22
CA VAL A 40 41.18 16.08 -11.24
C VAL A 40 41.67 16.50 -12.64
N SER A 41 41.44 15.66 -13.64
CA SER A 41 41.81 16.01 -15.02
C SER A 41 40.86 17.07 -15.61
N GLU A 42 41.38 17.96 -16.45
CA GLU A 42 40.56 18.91 -17.22
C GLU A 42 39.49 18.20 -18.06
N LYS A 43 39.81 17.01 -18.58
CA LYS A 43 38.86 16.14 -19.28
C LYS A 43 37.67 15.75 -18.38
N HIS A 44 37.90 15.49 -17.10
CA HIS A 44 36.83 15.17 -16.15
C HIS A 44 35.92 16.39 -15.92
N ILE A 45 36.51 17.58 -15.69
CA ILE A 45 35.74 18.84 -15.56
C ILE A 45 34.86 19.08 -16.78
N SER A 46 35.46 18.98 -17.99
CA SER A 46 34.74 19.13 -19.25
C SER A 46 33.60 18.11 -19.40
N SER A 47 33.83 16.86 -19.00
CA SER A 47 32.82 15.80 -19.05
C SER A 47 31.63 16.09 -18.13
N VAL A 48 31.89 16.57 -16.91
CA VAL A 48 30.84 16.93 -15.95
C VAL A 48 30.03 18.13 -16.44
N ILE A 49 30.70 19.20 -16.90
CA ILE A 49 30.05 20.41 -17.42
C ILE A 49 29.13 20.08 -18.60
N ASN A 50 29.56 19.19 -19.49
CA ASN A 50 28.77 18.76 -20.65
C ASN A 50 27.71 17.69 -20.33
N GLY A 51 27.42 17.40 -19.06
CA GLY A 51 26.41 16.43 -18.65
C GLY A 51 26.73 14.97 -18.97
N LYS A 52 28.00 14.65 -19.28
CA LYS A 52 28.45 13.30 -19.62
C LYS A 52 28.95 12.52 -18.41
N SER A 53 29.19 13.18 -17.29
CA SER A 53 29.65 12.55 -16.06
C SER A 53 28.99 13.17 -14.84
N ASN A 54 28.59 12.32 -13.90
CA ASN A 54 27.95 12.73 -12.66
C ASN A 54 28.99 13.32 -11.68
N ILE A 55 28.51 14.18 -10.78
CA ILE A 55 29.28 14.63 -9.63
C ILE A 55 29.23 13.55 -8.55
N THR A 56 30.35 12.86 -8.34
CA THR A 56 30.48 11.85 -7.27
C THR A 56 30.66 12.51 -5.89
N ASN A 57 30.46 11.76 -4.81
CA ASN A 57 30.70 12.27 -3.45
C ASN A 57 32.14 12.77 -3.24
N GLU A 58 33.12 12.10 -3.84
CA GLU A 58 34.52 12.53 -3.78
C GLU A 58 34.72 13.86 -4.52
N PHE A 59 34.17 13.97 -5.73
CA PHE A 59 34.29 15.18 -6.52
C PHE A 59 33.52 16.35 -5.89
N ALA A 60 32.36 16.11 -5.28
CA ALA A 60 31.62 17.09 -4.51
C ALA A 60 32.43 17.67 -3.33
N GLN A 61 33.23 16.84 -2.63
CA GLN A 61 34.13 17.33 -1.59
C GLN A 61 35.26 18.19 -2.16
N LYS A 62 35.85 17.77 -3.29
CA LYS A 62 36.87 18.55 -3.99
C LYS A 62 36.34 19.90 -4.46
N LEU A 63 35.12 19.93 -5.01
CA LEU A 63 34.42 21.16 -5.41
C LEU A 63 34.12 22.07 -4.22
N ALA A 64 33.66 21.50 -3.10
CA ALA A 64 33.39 22.25 -1.88
C ALA A 64 34.62 23.03 -1.38
N ILE A 65 35.79 22.37 -1.37
CA ILE A 65 37.06 23.00 -0.99
C ILE A 65 37.49 24.03 -2.03
N ALA A 66 37.52 23.64 -3.32
CA ALA A 66 38.03 24.50 -4.40
C ALA A 66 37.16 25.76 -4.62
N LEU A 67 35.86 25.66 -4.37
CA LEU A 67 34.89 26.73 -4.59
C LEU A 67 34.39 27.36 -3.28
N ASN A 68 34.90 26.97 -2.11
CA ASN A 68 34.40 27.45 -0.82
C ASN A 68 32.85 27.35 -0.74
N SER A 69 32.32 26.18 -1.12
CA SER A 69 30.90 25.86 -1.14
C SER A 69 30.63 24.63 -0.25
N SER A 70 29.36 24.22 -0.13
CA SER A 70 29.05 22.96 0.58
C SER A 70 29.20 21.75 -0.35
N SER A 71 29.72 20.63 0.17
CA SER A 71 29.67 19.33 -0.53
C SER A 71 28.25 18.80 -0.63
N THR A 72 27.41 19.07 0.38
CA THR A 72 25.99 18.66 0.38
C THR A 72 25.20 19.37 -0.71
N PHE A 73 25.57 20.60 -1.07
CA PHE A 73 24.94 21.32 -2.18
C PHE A 73 25.11 20.54 -3.50
N TRP A 74 26.33 20.14 -3.82
CA TRP A 74 26.65 19.38 -5.04
C TRP A 74 26.01 17.98 -5.05
N ILE A 75 26.07 17.28 -3.92
CA ILE A 75 25.44 15.96 -3.76
C ILE A 75 23.93 16.07 -3.99
N ASN A 76 23.28 17.09 -3.42
CA ASN A 76 21.85 17.28 -3.58
C ASN A 76 21.46 17.66 -5.02
N LEU A 77 22.28 18.47 -5.71
CA LEU A 77 22.05 18.76 -7.13
C LEU A 77 22.08 17.47 -7.96
N GLN A 78 23.09 16.63 -7.77
CA GLN A 78 23.20 15.36 -8.48
C GLN A 78 22.06 14.41 -8.13
N ALA A 79 21.72 14.27 -6.86
CA ALA A 79 20.62 13.43 -6.42
C ALA A 79 19.28 13.89 -7.02
N ASN A 80 19.03 15.20 -7.09
CA ASN A 80 17.82 15.74 -7.72
C ASN A 80 17.79 15.41 -9.21
N TYR A 81 18.91 15.62 -9.93
CA TYR A 81 19.01 15.28 -11.35
C TYR A 81 18.78 13.78 -11.59
N ASP A 82 19.46 12.92 -10.83
CA ASP A 82 19.35 11.45 -10.97
C ASP A 82 17.92 10.96 -10.70
N ASN A 83 17.24 11.52 -9.69
CA ASN A 83 15.86 11.20 -9.37
C ASN A 83 14.89 11.61 -10.49
N GLU A 84 15.02 12.82 -11.03
CA GLU A 84 14.17 13.29 -12.13
C GLU A 84 14.43 12.48 -13.41
N LEU A 85 15.70 12.19 -13.72
CA LEU A 85 16.07 11.35 -14.85
C LEU A 85 15.46 9.95 -14.73
N PHE A 86 15.60 9.33 -13.56
CA PHE A 86 14.99 8.04 -13.26
C PHE A 86 13.47 8.08 -13.46
N TYR A 87 12.80 9.13 -12.97
CA TYR A 87 11.37 9.28 -13.12
C TYR A 87 10.93 9.37 -14.60
N ILE A 88 11.65 10.16 -15.41
CA ILE A 88 11.40 10.27 -16.85
C ILE A 88 11.57 8.92 -17.55
N GLU A 89 12.64 8.20 -17.24
CA GLU A 89 12.91 6.88 -17.82
C GLU A 89 11.86 5.84 -17.39
N GLN A 90 11.45 5.84 -16.12
CA GLN A 90 10.35 4.99 -15.64
C GLN A 90 9.05 5.31 -16.37
N ASN A 91 8.77 6.59 -16.60
CA ASN A 91 7.60 7.03 -17.34
C ASN A 91 7.61 6.56 -18.79
N ALA A 92 8.75 6.66 -19.46
CA ALA A 92 8.92 6.19 -20.84
C ALA A 92 8.76 4.66 -20.95
N ASN A 93 9.09 3.92 -19.90
CA ASN A 93 9.02 2.47 -19.86
C ASN A 93 7.63 1.90 -19.48
N ILE A 94 6.64 2.76 -19.20
CA ILE A 94 5.27 2.30 -18.94
C ILE A 94 4.68 1.71 -20.22
N THR A 95 4.35 0.42 -20.17
CA THR A 95 3.80 -0.29 -21.32
C THR A 95 2.28 -0.10 -21.46
N ILE A 96 1.76 -0.30 -22.67
CA ILE A 96 0.31 -0.34 -22.94
C ILE A 96 -0.39 -1.36 -22.03
N GLU A 97 0.24 -2.50 -21.78
CA GLU A 97 -0.30 -3.56 -20.94
C GLU A 97 -0.37 -3.15 -19.47
N GLU A 98 0.65 -2.48 -18.95
CA GLU A 98 0.62 -1.94 -17.59
C GLU A 98 -0.49 -0.90 -17.43
N ARG A 99 -0.64 -0.01 -18.41
CA ARG A 99 -1.72 0.99 -18.45
C ARG A 99 -3.12 0.34 -18.46
N LYS A 100 -3.31 -0.77 -19.17
CA LYS A 100 -4.57 -1.53 -19.13
C LYS A 100 -4.87 -2.05 -17.73
N ILE A 101 -3.88 -2.60 -17.05
CA ILE A 101 -4.04 -3.09 -15.67
C ILE A 101 -4.37 -1.94 -14.73
N ALA A 102 -3.62 -0.83 -14.81
CA ALA A 102 -3.85 0.37 -14.01
C ALA A 102 -5.30 0.86 -14.12
N ASN A 103 -5.83 0.96 -15.34
CA ASN A 103 -7.22 1.35 -15.58
C ASN A 103 -8.23 0.40 -14.91
N LYS A 104 -7.95 -0.92 -14.93
CA LYS A 104 -8.81 -1.93 -14.32
C LYS A 104 -8.82 -1.83 -12.79
N ILE A 105 -7.65 -1.62 -12.18
CA ILE A 105 -7.49 -1.70 -10.72
C ILE A 105 -7.67 -0.37 -9.99
N LYS A 106 -7.61 0.77 -10.70
CA LYS A 106 -7.67 2.10 -10.09
C LYS A 106 -8.87 2.27 -9.16
N LYS A 107 -10.07 1.98 -9.64
CA LYS A 107 -11.30 2.16 -8.86
C LYS A 107 -11.37 1.22 -7.64
N PRO A 108 -11.10 -0.09 -7.74
CA PRO A 108 -10.96 -0.95 -6.57
C PRO A 108 -9.96 -0.43 -5.52
N VAL A 109 -8.79 0.04 -5.94
CA VAL A 109 -7.77 0.58 -5.03
C VAL A 109 -8.24 1.86 -4.35
N GLU A 110 -8.82 2.80 -5.09
CA GLU A 110 -9.38 4.05 -4.55
C GLU A 110 -10.46 3.79 -3.50
N ASN A 111 -11.35 2.83 -3.79
CA ASN A 111 -12.37 2.41 -2.85
C ASN A 111 -11.69 1.96 -1.55
N ILE A 112 -10.77 1.00 -1.60
CA ILE A 112 -10.16 0.45 -0.38
C ILE A 112 -9.40 1.53 0.38
N LEU A 113 -8.63 2.39 -0.31
CA LEU A 113 -7.85 3.45 0.34
C LEU A 113 -8.74 4.54 0.93
N GLY A 114 -9.87 4.84 0.28
CA GLY A 114 -10.80 5.89 0.69
C GLY A 114 -10.45 7.28 0.19
N TYR A 115 -9.59 7.37 -0.82
CA TYR A 115 -9.23 8.62 -1.50
C TYR A 115 -9.01 8.38 -2.99
N LYS A 116 -9.09 9.43 -3.81
CA LYS A 116 -8.90 9.34 -5.27
C LYS A 116 -7.41 9.32 -5.61
N ILE A 117 -7.01 8.36 -6.43
CA ILE A 117 -5.66 8.28 -6.97
C ILE A 117 -5.48 9.42 -7.99
N SER A 118 -4.25 9.91 -8.09
CA SER A 118 -3.80 10.96 -9.00
C SER A 118 -4.32 10.79 -10.43
N ASP A 119 -4.35 11.87 -11.21
CA ASP A 119 -4.81 11.79 -12.59
C ASP A 119 -3.79 11.10 -13.53
N LYS A 120 -4.14 10.99 -14.81
CA LYS A 120 -3.32 10.30 -15.81
C LYS A 120 -2.19 11.18 -16.38
N GLN A 121 -2.13 12.45 -16.01
CA GLN A 121 -1.10 13.36 -16.49
C GLN A 121 0.27 12.83 -16.07
N HIS A 122 1.20 12.78 -17.01
CA HIS A 122 2.55 12.21 -16.80
C HIS A 122 2.56 10.82 -16.16
N ASN A 123 1.48 10.04 -16.32
CA ASN A 123 1.26 8.73 -15.69
C ASN A 123 1.33 8.69 -14.15
N GLU A 124 1.05 9.81 -13.47
CA GLU A 124 1.06 9.89 -12.00
C GLU A 124 0.19 8.81 -11.34
N ASP A 125 -0.97 8.51 -11.92
CA ASP A 125 -1.85 7.43 -11.47
C ASP A 125 -1.17 6.06 -11.39
N ILE A 126 -0.29 5.72 -12.34
CA ILE A 126 0.44 4.44 -12.33
C ILE A 126 1.51 4.44 -11.25
N HIS A 127 2.27 5.52 -11.11
CA HIS A 127 3.30 5.62 -10.07
C HIS A 127 2.70 5.56 -8.68
N GLU A 128 1.56 6.22 -8.49
CA GLU A 128 0.84 6.11 -7.24
C GLU A 128 0.33 4.68 -6.99
N LEU A 129 -0.29 4.04 -7.99
CA LEU A 129 -0.74 2.64 -7.88
C LEU A 129 0.41 1.68 -7.54
N ARG A 130 1.57 1.86 -8.19
CA ARG A 130 2.81 1.12 -7.89
C ARG A 130 3.22 1.30 -6.44
N ARG A 131 3.25 2.55 -5.96
CA ARG A 131 3.63 2.90 -4.59
C ARG A 131 2.68 2.29 -3.56
N VAL A 132 1.37 2.46 -3.72
CA VAL A 132 0.38 2.00 -2.74
C VAL A 132 0.26 0.47 -2.70
N LEU A 133 0.51 -0.21 -3.81
CA LEU A 133 0.55 -1.68 -3.89
C LEU A 133 1.94 -2.27 -3.61
N GLY A 134 2.97 -1.43 -3.47
CA GLY A 134 4.36 -1.86 -3.28
C GLY A 134 4.91 -2.69 -4.44
N LEU A 135 4.55 -2.32 -5.68
CA LEU A 135 4.96 -3.02 -6.90
C LEU A 135 5.78 -2.09 -7.80
N ASN A 136 6.91 -2.55 -8.31
CA ASN A 136 7.68 -1.79 -9.31
C ASN A 136 7.03 -1.80 -10.71
N ASN A 137 6.16 -2.77 -10.98
CA ASN A 137 5.43 -2.89 -12.24
C ASN A 137 4.09 -3.60 -12.01
N LEU A 138 2.98 -3.01 -12.48
CA LEU A 138 1.65 -3.58 -12.26
C LEU A 138 1.38 -4.86 -13.07
N THR A 139 2.19 -5.15 -14.10
CA THR A 139 2.07 -6.39 -14.90
C THR A 139 2.32 -7.65 -14.10
N ILE A 140 3.02 -7.56 -12.96
CA ILE A 140 3.21 -8.66 -12.01
C ILE A 140 1.86 -9.25 -11.55
N LEU A 141 0.82 -8.42 -11.45
CA LEU A 141 -0.52 -8.84 -11.03
C LEU A 141 -1.13 -9.91 -11.94
N LYS A 142 -0.74 -9.98 -13.22
CA LYS A 142 -1.23 -11.02 -14.16
C LYS A 142 -0.76 -12.42 -13.79
N ASN A 143 0.35 -12.53 -13.08
CA ASN A 143 0.93 -13.82 -12.68
C ASN A 143 0.41 -14.29 -11.32
N ILE A 144 -0.46 -13.51 -10.68
CA ILE A 144 -1.07 -13.88 -9.41
C ILE A 144 -2.24 -14.80 -9.69
N SER A 145 -2.19 -15.98 -9.10
CA SER A 145 -3.29 -16.93 -9.07
C SER A 145 -3.45 -17.45 -7.67
N PHE A 146 -4.69 -17.46 -7.18
CA PHE A 146 -5.03 -18.10 -5.92
C PHE A 146 -5.53 -19.51 -6.20
N ASN A 147 -5.01 -20.48 -5.46
CA ASN A 147 -5.58 -21.81 -5.45
C ASN A 147 -6.93 -21.79 -4.69
N GLU A 148 -7.77 -22.80 -4.89
CA GLU A 148 -9.10 -22.87 -4.26
C GLU A 148 -9.05 -22.78 -2.73
N LYS A 149 -7.97 -23.24 -2.09
CA LYS A 149 -7.84 -23.20 -0.62
C LYS A 149 -7.73 -21.76 -0.10
N ASP A 150 -6.98 -20.92 -0.79
CA ASP A 150 -6.80 -19.52 -0.42
C ASP A 150 -8.10 -18.73 -0.66
N ARG A 151 -8.84 -19.07 -1.74
CA ARG A 151 -10.14 -18.44 -2.07
C ARG A 151 -11.23 -18.74 -1.04
N ASN A 152 -11.20 -19.90 -0.39
CA ASN A 152 -12.29 -20.31 0.49
C ASN A 152 -12.58 -19.31 1.61
N LEU A 153 -11.56 -18.69 2.21
CA LEU A 153 -11.77 -17.67 3.25
C LEU A 153 -12.26 -16.33 2.66
N LEU A 154 -11.84 -16.03 1.43
CA LEU A 154 -11.87 -14.74 0.77
C LEU A 154 -13.15 -14.49 -0.04
N VAL A 155 -14.31 -14.41 0.62
CA VAL A 155 -15.54 -13.75 0.09
C VAL A 155 -16.55 -14.64 -0.65
N ASN A 156 -17.83 -14.29 -0.48
CA ASN A 156 -19.04 -14.88 -1.07
C ASN A 156 -19.35 -14.35 -2.51
N GLN A 157 -18.37 -13.80 -3.23
CA GLN A 157 -18.54 -13.18 -4.54
C GLN A 157 -17.46 -13.62 -5.54
N THR A 158 -17.77 -13.52 -6.83
CA THR A 158 -16.85 -13.82 -7.94
C THR A 158 -15.83 -12.71 -8.16
N LEU A 159 -14.91 -12.52 -7.21
CA LEU A 159 -13.75 -11.67 -7.41
C LEU A 159 -12.72 -12.35 -8.32
N SER A 160 -12.00 -11.55 -9.11
CA SER A 160 -10.80 -12.02 -9.80
C SER A 160 -9.60 -12.14 -8.84
N ASP A 161 -8.63 -12.98 -9.17
CA ASP A 161 -7.42 -13.16 -8.35
C ASP A 161 -6.67 -11.84 -8.10
N ILE A 162 -6.66 -10.95 -9.08
CA ILE A 162 -6.06 -9.62 -8.94
C ILE A 162 -6.78 -8.80 -7.87
N GLU A 163 -8.11 -8.81 -7.86
CA GLU A 163 -8.90 -8.09 -6.87
C GLU A 163 -8.64 -8.65 -5.47
N ILE A 164 -8.70 -9.96 -5.31
CA ILE A 164 -8.41 -10.65 -4.05
C ILE A 164 -7.05 -10.22 -3.51
N TYR A 165 -6.01 -10.25 -4.35
CA TYR A 165 -4.68 -9.83 -3.94
C TYR A 165 -4.63 -8.37 -3.48
N ILE A 166 -5.28 -7.47 -4.22
CA ILE A 166 -5.34 -6.05 -3.88
C ILE A 166 -6.05 -5.83 -2.54
N TYR A 167 -7.19 -6.48 -2.31
CA TYR A 167 -7.89 -6.44 -1.01
C TYR A 167 -6.98 -6.91 0.11
N GLN A 168 -6.39 -8.10 -0.03
CA GLN A 168 -5.54 -8.66 1.00
C GLN A 168 -4.36 -7.74 1.32
N TYR A 169 -3.66 -7.27 0.29
CA TYR A 169 -2.50 -6.41 0.47
C TYR A 169 -2.88 -5.11 1.18
N LEU A 170 -3.86 -4.37 0.64
CA LEU A 170 -4.22 -3.06 1.17
C LEU A 170 -4.87 -3.12 2.57
N LEU A 171 -5.69 -4.14 2.84
CA LEU A 171 -6.28 -4.35 4.16
C LEU A 171 -5.21 -4.74 5.19
N GLU A 172 -4.25 -5.59 4.83
CA GLU A 172 -3.10 -5.87 5.68
C GLU A 172 -2.31 -4.59 5.97
N GLN A 173 -2.06 -3.74 4.96
CA GLN A 173 -1.36 -2.47 5.17
C GLN A 173 -2.10 -1.58 6.17
N LYS A 174 -3.43 -1.47 6.06
CA LYS A 174 -4.27 -0.69 6.98
C LYS A 174 -4.24 -1.24 8.41
N ALA A 175 -4.19 -2.57 8.55
CA ALA A 175 -4.19 -3.23 9.86
C ALA A 175 -2.84 -3.19 10.60
N ARG A 176 -1.71 -2.87 9.92
CA ARG A 176 -0.35 -2.92 10.50
C ARG A 176 -0.15 -2.09 11.77
N GLY A 177 -0.95 -1.05 12.00
CA GLY A 177 -0.87 -0.21 13.20
C GLY A 177 -1.52 -0.83 14.45
N GLN A 178 -2.24 -1.94 14.32
CA GLN A 178 -2.95 -2.58 15.43
C GLN A 178 -2.01 -3.49 16.23
N ASN A 179 -2.10 -3.42 17.56
CA ASN A 179 -1.47 -4.39 18.44
C ASN A 179 -2.40 -5.59 18.60
N VAL A 180 -1.99 -6.75 18.09
CA VAL A 180 -2.81 -7.97 18.01
C VAL A 180 -2.07 -9.14 18.66
N ASP A 181 -2.80 -9.94 19.43
CA ASP A 181 -2.28 -11.12 20.13
C ASP A 181 -2.06 -12.31 19.18
N GLU A 182 -1.54 -13.43 19.70
CA GLU A 182 -1.61 -14.71 18.99
C GLU A 182 -3.05 -15.21 18.90
N PHE A 183 -3.44 -15.74 17.75
CA PHE A 183 -4.81 -16.22 17.52
C PHE A 183 -5.17 -17.38 18.46
N ASP A 184 -6.25 -17.21 19.19
CA ASP A 184 -6.77 -18.19 20.14
C ASP A 184 -8.29 -18.35 19.95
N ALA A 185 -8.69 -19.48 19.36
CA ALA A 185 -10.09 -19.77 19.05
C ALA A 185 -10.95 -19.94 20.30
N GLU A 186 -10.41 -20.45 21.41
CA GLU A 186 -11.17 -20.61 22.65
C GLU A 186 -11.36 -19.26 23.35
N ARG A 187 -10.36 -18.38 23.26
CA ARG A 187 -10.51 -16.98 23.68
C ARG A 187 -11.56 -16.26 22.86
N LEU A 188 -11.54 -16.40 21.53
CA LEU A 188 -12.55 -15.81 20.65
C LEU A 188 -13.96 -16.28 21.04
N LYS A 189 -14.17 -17.60 21.23
CA LYS A 189 -15.47 -18.14 21.65
C LYS A 189 -15.99 -17.49 22.95
N LYS A 190 -15.12 -17.28 23.93
CA LYS A 190 -15.49 -16.61 25.19
C LYS A 190 -15.84 -15.14 24.95
N ARG A 191 -15.03 -14.45 24.14
CA ARG A 191 -15.16 -13.03 23.78
C ARG A 191 -16.40 -12.72 22.96
N VAL A 192 -16.98 -13.69 22.23
CA VAL A 192 -18.29 -13.53 21.54
C VAL A 192 -19.38 -13.00 22.47
N THR A 193 -19.39 -13.41 23.75
CA THR A 193 -20.35 -12.91 24.73
C THR A 193 -20.17 -11.42 25.02
N ASN A 194 -18.92 -10.94 25.05
CA ASN A 194 -18.62 -9.52 25.23
C ASN A 194 -18.96 -8.72 23.98
N ILE A 195 -18.63 -9.24 22.78
CA ILE A 195 -19.01 -8.64 21.50
C ILE A 195 -20.54 -8.46 21.41
N LYS A 196 -21.30 -9.46 21.86
CA LYS A 196 -22.77 -9.34 21.99
C LYS A 196 -23.20 -8.25 22.97
N LYS A 197 -22.50 -8.05 24.09
CA LYS A 197 -22.82 -6.95 25.02
C LYS A 197 -22.59 -5.60 24.36
N ILE A 198 -21.47 -5.43 23.66
CA ILE A 198 -21.13 -4.21 22.90
C ILE A 198 -22.22 -3.90 21.87
N MET A 199 -22.82 -4.93 21.23
CA MET A 199 -23.94 -4.75 20.29
C MET A 199 -25.13 -3.98 20.87
N PHE A 200 -25.39 -4.12 22.18
CA PHE A 200 -26.49 -3.44 22.86
C PHE A 200 -26.07 -2.15 23.58
N GLU A 201 -24.78 -1.80 23.57
CA GLU A 201 -24.30 -0.57 24.17
C GLU A 201 -24.69 0.66 23.35
N LYS A 202 -25.17 1.70 24.02
CA LYS A 202 -25.41 3.02 23.42
C LYS A 202 -24.16 3.88 23.58
N ASN A 203 -23.08 3.48 22.93
CA ASN A 203 -21.79 4.17 22.99
C ASN A 203 -21.32 4.50 21.58
N ASP A 204 -20.77 5.70 21.38
CA ASP A 204 -20.21 6.11 20.09
C ASP A 204 -18.89 5.37 19.78
N ASN A 205 -18.28 4.72 20.78
CA ASN A 205 -17.00 4.00 20.68
C ASN A 205 -17.13 2.49 20.35
N VAL A 206 -18.30 2.02 19.89
CA VAL A 206 -18.55 0.59 19.59
C VAL A 206 -17.46 -0.03 18.71
N ILE A 207 -17.02 0.66 17.64
CA ILE A 207 -16.00 0.12 16.73
C ILE A 207 -14.65 -0.10 17.43
N HIS A 208 -14.26 0.81 18.32
CA HIS A 208 -13.02 0.68 19.08
C HIS A 208 -13.06 -0.52 20.02
N LEU A 209 -14.16 -0.69 20.76
CA LEU A 209 -14.36 -1.80 21.69
C LEU A 209 -14.35 -3.15 20.96
N LEU A 210 -14.99 -3.22 19.78
CA LEU A 210 -14.93 -4.40 18.92
C LEU A 210 -13.50 -4.71 18.47
N GLN A 211 -12.76 -3.69 18.07
CA GLN A 211 -11.37 -3.84 17.66
C GLN A 211 -10.51 -4.40 18.81
N GLU A 212 -10.71 -3.93 20.04
CA GLU A 212 -10.00 -4.45 21.23
C GLU A 212 -10.31 -5.94 21.48
N GLU A 213 -11.60 -6.32 21.54
CA GLU A 213 -11.99 -7.71 21.81
C GLU A 213 -11.47 -8.69 20.74
N LEU A 214 -11.44 -8.26 19.47
CA LEU A 214 -10.92 -9.06 18.35
C LEU A 214 -9.39 -9.09 18.33
N ASN A 215 -8.72 -7.95 18.58
CA ASN A 215 -7.26 -7.87 18.65
C ASN A 215 -6.69 -8.76 19.76
N GLU A 216 -7.31 -8.75 20.94
CA GLU A 216 -6.96 -9.63 22.06
C GLU A 216 -7.24 -11.11 21.76
N SER A 217 -8.15 -11.40 20.82
CA SER A 217 -8.40 -12.75 20.29
C SER A 217 -7.43 -13.13 19.16
N GLY A 218 -6.51 -12.24 18.81
CA GLY A 218 -5.50 -12.41 17.77
C GLY A 218 -6.03 -12.21 16.35
N ILE A 219 -7.07 -11.38 16.18
CA ILE A 219 -7.73 -11.08 14.91
C ILE A 219 -7.59 -9.59 14.62
N TYR A 220 -7.06 -9.25 13.44
CA TYR A 220 -7.13 -7.86 12.96
C TYR A 220 -8.57 -7.50 12.60
N PHE A 221 -9.04 -6.33 13.00
CA PHE A 221 -10.39 -5.87 12.70
C PHE A 221 -10.38 -4.49 12.05
N LEU A 222 -11.02 -4.36 10.90
CA LEU A 222 -11.16 -3.11 10.18
C LEU A 222 -12.62 -2.83 9.85
N VAL A 223 -13.01 -1.57 10.00
CA VAL A 223 -14.28 -1.06 9.49
C VAL A 223 -13.99 -0.07 8.37
N CYS A 224 -14.65 -0.29 7.24
CA CYS A 224 -14.56 0.55 6.06
C CYS A 224 -15.89 1.24 5.82
N GLU A 225 -15.86 2.46 5.26
CA GLU A 225 -17.08 3.21 4.96
C GLU A 225 -17.80 2.63 3.73
N GLU A 226 -19.12 2.86 3.68
CA GLU A 226 -20.17 2.46 2.71
C GLU A 226 -19.84 2.53 1.21
N ASN A 227 -18.71 3.09 0.79
CA ASN A 227 -18.30 3.17 -0.63
C ASN A 227 -16.88 2.65 -0.90
N LYS A 228 -16.25 2.04 0.11
CA LYS A 228 -14.82 1.75 0.13
C LYS A 228 -14.48 0.28 -0.11
N ILE A 229 -15.41 -0.65 0.07
CA ILE A 229 -15.19 -2.06 -0.29
C ILE A 229 -16.43 -2.53 -1.07
N PRO A 230 -16.29 -3.06 -2.30
CA PRO A 230 -17.41 -3.64 -3.06
C PRO A 230 -17.93 -4.96 -2.46
N ILE A 231 -17.40 -5.33 -1.28
CA ILE A 231 -17.73 -6.53 -0.55
C ILE A 231 -18.17 -6.06 0.84
N GLU A 232 -19.35 -6.50 1.23
CA GLU A 232 -19.97 -6.17 2.53
C GLU A 232 -19.05 -6.61 3.68
N SER A 233 -18.44 -7.79 3.54
CA SER A 233 -17.52 -8.38 4.52
C SER A 233 -16.45 -9.28 3.88
N ILE A 234 -15.22 -9.22 4.41
CA ILE A 234 -14.11 -10.06 3.96
C ILE A 234 -13.30 -10.57 5.15
N THR A 235 -12.98 -11.86 5.14
CA THR A 235 -12.05 -12.48 6.10
C THR A 235 -10.97 -13.25 5.38
N PHE A 236 -9.75 -13.18 5.87
CA PHE A 236 -8.67 -14.04 5.40
C PHE A 236 -7.56 -14.21 6.42
N LYS A 237 -6.69 -15.19 6.14
CA LYS A 237 -5.46 -15.39 6.90
C LYS A 237 -4.37 -14.48 6.35
N THR A 238 -3.87 -13.57 7.17
CA THR A 238 -2.79 -12.66 6.78
C THR A 238 -1.46 -13.38 6.57
N LYS A 239 -0.48 -12.70 5.97
CA LYS A 239 0.91 -13.17 5.87
C LYS A 239 1.55 -13.51 7.23
N THR A 240 1.11 -12.84 8.30
CA THR A 240 1.53 -13.14 9.69
C THR A 240 0.81 -14.34 10.30
N LYS A 241 0.00 -15.06 9.51
CA LYS A 241 -0.83 -16.22 9.89
C LYS A 241 -1.96 -15.91 10.86
N ARG A 242 -2.26 -14.64 11.14
CA ARG A 242 -3.40 -14.18 11.93
C ARG A 242 -4.62 -13.93 11.06
N PRO A 243 -5.85 -14.20 11.52
CA PRO A 243 -7.05 -13.79 10.80
C PRO A 243 -7.18 -12.26 10.73
N LEU A 244 -7.78 -11.78 9.66
CA LEU A 244 -8.24 -10.40 9.51
C LEU A 244 -9.70 -10.43 9.11
N ILE A 245 -10.52 -9.62 9.78
CA ILE A 245 -11.90 -9.31 9.41
C ILE A 245 -11.94 -7.85 8.96
N ALA A 246 -12.53 -7.60 7.80
CA ALA A 246 -12.87 -6.26 7.33
C ALA A 246 -14.36 -6.21 6.96
N LEU A 247 -15.07 -5.23 7.50
CA LEU A 247 -16.50 -5.02 7.27
C LEU A 247 -16.76 -3.64 6.71
N THR A 248 -17.81 -3.51 5.91
CA THR A 248 -18.38 -2.22 5.56
C THR A 248 -19.41 -1.84 6.63
N TYR A 249 -19.37 -0.58 7.10
CA TYR A 249 -20.34 -0.05 8.05
C TYR A 249 -21.15 1.08 7.41
N GLU A 250 -22.47 0.94 7.52
CA GLU A 250 -23.48 1.88 7.07
C GLU A 250 -24.38 2.21 8.27
N GLU A 251 -24.59 3.49 8.56
CA GLU A 251 -25.34 3.90 9.77
C GLU A 251 -26.79 3.40 9.76
N ASN A 252 -27.37 3.24 8.58
CA ASN A 252 -28.74 2.77 8.37
C ASN A 252 -28.87 1.24 8.37
N GLU A 253 -27.76 0.48 8.34
CA GLU A 253 -27.77 -0.99 8.24
C GLU A 253 -27.05 -1.67 9.42
N LYS A 254 -27.28 -1.18 10.65
CA LYS A 254 -26.64 -1.72 11.86
C LYS A 254 -26.87 -3.22 12.05
N ASP A 255 -28.09 -3.71 11.82
CA ASP A 255 -28.42 -5.13 11.98
C ASP A 255 -27.62 -6.02 11.02
N LYS A 256 -27.38 -5.53 9.80
CA LYS A 256 -26.55 -6.21 8.80
C LYS A 256 -25.09 -6.22 9.20
N PHE A 257 -24.55 -5.10 9.68
CA PHE A 257 -23.17 -5.04 10.19
C PHE A 257 -22.93 -6.10 11.30
N TRP A 258 -23.86 -6.23 12.24
CA TRP A 258 -23.77 -7.24 13.30
C TRP A 258 -23.87 -8.66 12.75
N PHE A 259 -24.78 -8.90 11.80
CA PHE A 259 -24.89 -10.19 11.12
C PHE A 259 -23.58 -10.57 10.45
N ASP A 260 -23.03 -9.66 9.64
CA ASP A 260 -21.79 -9.88 8.93
C ASP A 260 -20.63 -10.12 9.90
N LEU A 261 -20.52 -9.34 10.98
CA LEU A 261 -19.51 -9.56 11.99
C LEU A 261 -19.57 -10.97 12.59
N PHE A 262 -20.75 -11.40 13.05
CA PHE A 262 -20.89 -12.74 13.62
C PHE A 262 -20.72 -13.84 12.57
N TYR A 263 -21.12 -13.61 11.33
CA TYR A 263 -20.89 -14.52 10.21
C TYR A 263 -19.38 -14.71 9.96
N GLU A 264 -18.61 -13.63 9.92
CA GLU A 264 -17.16 -13.66 9.77
C GLU A 264 -16.48 -14.35 10.97
N ILE A 265 -16.90 -14.08 12.20
CA ILE A 265 -16.43 -14.77 13.41
C ILE A 265 -16.76 -16.28 13.34
N GLY A 266 -17.97 -16.62 12.90
CA GLY A 266 -18.40 -18.01 12.70
C GLY A 266 -17.52 -18.73 11.70
N LYS A 267 -17.22 -18.10 10.56
CA LYS A 267 -16.24 -18.63 9.59
C LYS A 267 -14.89 -18.89 10.24
N ILE A 268 -14.40 -17.97 11.08
CA ILE A 268 -13.10 -18.13 11.75
C ILE A 268 -13.10 -19.32 12.72
N LEU A 269 -14.16 -19.48 13.51
CA LEU A 269 -14.27 -20.54 14.52
C LEU A 269 -14.46 -21.93 13.89
N LEU A 270 -15.21 -22.01 12.79
CA LEU A 270 -15.58 -23.26 12.13
C LEU A 270 -14.52 -23.74 11.14
N ARG A 271 -13.82 -22.81 10.48
CA ARG A 271 -12.75 -23.11 9.54
C ARG A 271 -11.45 -23.15 10.32
N ASP A 272 -11.10 -24.33 10.82
CA ASP A 272 -9.83 -24.57 11.50
C ASP A 272 -8.67 -24.00 10.66
N PHE A 273 -8.05 -22.91 11.16
CA PHE A 273 -6.92 -22.24 10.51
C PHE A 273 -5.66 -23.14 10.39
N LYS A 274 -5.76 -24.41 10.81
CA LYS A 274 -4.75 -25.47 10.75
C LYS A 274 -4.76 -26.35 9.49
N GLN A 275 -5.21 -25.83 8.34
CA GLN A 275 -4.98 -26.43 7.01
C GLN A 275 -5.68 -27.78 6.72
N VAL A 276 -6.95 -27.94 7.08
CA VAL A 276 -7.73 -29.08 6.55
C VAL A 276 -8.03 -28.87 5.06
N LYS A 277 -7.91 -29.92 4.23
CA LYS A 277 -8.39 -29.90 2.85
C LYS A 277 -9.92 -29.79 2.87
N ILE A 278 -10.46 -28.61 2.61
CA ILE A 278 -11.90 -28.40 2.49
C ILE A 278 -12.29 -28.58 1.02
N ASN A 279 -13.19 -29.51 0.72
CA ASN A 279 -13.79 -29.67 -0.61
C ASN A 279 -15.05 -28.78 -0.74
N ASN A 280 -15.60 -28.67 -1.94
CA ASN A 280 -16.75 -27.79 -2.21
C ASN A 280 -18.00 -28.10 -1.36
N GLU A 281 -18.27 -29.36 -1.06
CA GLU A 281 -19.41 -29.74 -0.21
C GLU A 281 -19.20 -29.35 1.26
N MET A 282 -17.98 -29.54 1.77
CA MET A 282 -17.62 -29.16 3.13
C MET A 282 -17.60 -27.63 3.29
N ASN A 283 -17.16 -26.88 2.27
CA ASN A 283 -17.29 -25.42 2.23
C ASN A 283 -18.74 -24.98 2.39
N LYS A 284 -19.66 -25.53 1.57
CA LYS A 284 -21.09 -25.20 1.66
C LYS A 284 -21.67 -25.49 3.05
N LYS A 285 -21.25 -26.58 3.69
CA LYS A 285 -21.66 -26.92 5.07
C LYS A 285 -21.12 -25.92 6.08
N LEU A 286 -19.86 -25.51 5.96
CA LEU A 286 -19.25 -24.52 6.86
C LEU A 286 -19.86 -23.13 6.69
N ASP A 287 -20.19 -22.72 5.46
CA ASP A 287 -20.90 -21.46 5.20
C ASP A 287 -22.32 -21.48 5.77
N LYS A 288 -23.02 -22.61 5.66
CA LYS A 288 -24.33 -22.78 6.29
C LYS A 288 -24.23 -22.68 7.82
N ALA A 289 -23.25 -23.34 8.42
CA ALA A 289 -23.03 -23.30 9.87
C ALA A 289 -22.61 -21.90 10.37
N ALA A 290 -21.83 -21.15 9.58
CA ALA A 290 -21.49 -19.76 9.89
C ALA A 290 -22.72 -18.85 9.84
N ASN A 291 -23.63 -19.05 8.88
CA ASN A 291 -24.92 -18.35 8.82
C ASN A 291 -25.81 -18.69 10.02
N GLU A 292 -25.90 -19.96 10.41
CA GLU A 292 -26.65 -20.40 11.59
C GLU A 292 -26.08 -19.73 12.86
N PHE A 293 -24.75 -19.74 13.02
CA PHE A 293 -24.06 -19.05 14.12
C PHE A 293 -24.38 -17.55 14.19
N ALA A 294 -24.37 -16.84 13.05
CA ALA A 294 -24.70 -15.41 13.00
C ALA A 294 -26.15 -15.13 13.40
N ASN A 295 -27.10 -15.95 12.91
CA ASN A 295 -28.51 -15.84 13.24
C ASN A 295 -28.78 -16.08 14.73
N GLU A 296 -28.16 -17.11 15.31
CA GLU A 296 -28.23 -17.38 16.76
C GLU A 296 -27.59 -16.25 17.57
N ALA A 297 -26.52 -15.64 17.05
CA ALA A 297 -25.84 -14.56 17.73
C ALA A 297 -26.73 -13.32 17.90
N ILE A 298 -27.48 -12.95 16.86
CA ILE A 298 -28.34 -11.76 16.83
C ILE A 298 -29.68 -11.97 17.52
N MET A 299 -30.32 -13.13 17.35
CA MET A 299 -31.67 -13.37 17.89
C MET A 299 -31.69 -13.50 19.42
N ASP A 300 -30.59 -13.95 20.02
CA ASP A 300 -30.56 -14.32 21.43
C ASP A 300 -30.22 -13.12 22.34
N SER A 301 -31.22 -12.24 22.58
CA SER A 301 -31.12 -11.15 23.56
C SER A 301 -31.37 -11.60 25.01
N LYS A 302 -31.69 -12.88 25.25
CA LYS A 302 -32.17 -13.39 26.56
C LYS A 302 -31.50 -14.65 27.09
N ARG A 303 -30.51 -15.25 26.42
CA ARG A 303 -29.67 -16.30 27.02
C ARG A 303 -28.23 -15.81 27.23
N TYR A 304 -27.86 -15.80 28.51
CA TYR A 304 -26.54 -15.61 29.14
C TYR A 304 -26.17 -14.18 29.56
#